data_AF-A9EVU0-F1
#
_entry.id   AF-A9EVU0-F1
#
_cell.length_a   1.000
_cell.length_b   1.000
_cell.length_c   1.000
_cell.angle_alpha   90.00
_cell.angle_beta   90.00
_cell.angle_gamma   90.00
#
_symmetry.space_group_name_H-M   'P 1'
#
loop_
_entity.id
_entity.type
_entity.pdbx_description
1 polymer ?
#
loop_
_entity_poly.entity_id
_entity_poly.type
_entity_poly.pdbx_seq_one_letter_code
_entity_poly.pdbx_strand_id
1 'polypeptide(L)'
;MKDEKQVIESFEKALTALVARVPPEQWLAGLTPERRLAGLAPEQRLAGLTEAQAVLALPDAMLRALSAEYIGTLPRETQAAIQKRLGAASRRRPARRREPRSPSR
;
A
#
# COMPACT_ATOMS: atom_id res chain seq x y z
N MET A 1 -20.64 43.93 15.52
CA MET A 1 -20.59 42.44 15.49
C MET A 1 -20.97 41.82 14.13
N LYS A 2 -21.61 42.56 13.19
CA LYS A 2 -21.93 42.03 11.84
C LYS A 2 -20.71 42.06 10.90
N ASP A 3 -19.86 43.08 11.04
CA ASP A 3 -18.70 43.31 10.17
C ASP A 3 -17.62 42.23 10.33
N GLU A 4 -17.37 41.79 11.56
CA GLU A 4 -16.36 40.76 11.84
C GLU A 4 -16.70 39.41 11.20
N LYS A 5 -17.97 38.99 11.26
CA LYS A 5 -18.42 37.77 10.59
C LYS A 5 -18.29 37.87 9.07
N GLN A 6 -18.55 39.05 8.51
CA GLN A 6 -18.47 39.30 7.08
C GLN A 6 -17.01 39.30 6.58
N VAL A 7 -16.08 39.81 7.38
CA VAL A 7 -14.64 39.73 7.12
C VAL A 7 -14.14 38.29 7.18
N ILE A 8 -14.55 37.51 8.18
CA ILE A 8 -14.18 36.09 8.29
C ILE A 8 -14.70 35.30 7.08
N GLU A 9 -15.96 35.48 6.69
CA GLU A 9 -16.53 34.78 5.53
C GLU A 9 -15.83 35.16 4.22
N SER A 10 -15.46 36.43 4.06
CA SER A 10 -14.69 36.90 2.90
C SER A 10 -13.29 36.25 2.88
N PHE A 11 -12.65 36.13 4.04
CA PHE A 11 -11.35 35.49 4.19
C PHE A 11 -11.40 33.99 3.89
N GLU A 12 -12.39 33.26 4.40
CA GLU A 12 -12.59 31.83 4.09
C GLU A 12 -12.84 31.59 2.60
N LYS A 13 -13.61 32.47 1.94
CA LYS A 13 -13.80 32.43 0.48
C LYS A 13 -12.49 32.68 -0.27
N ALA A 14 -11.67 33.64 0.17
CA ALA A 14 -10.37 33.91 -0.43
C ALA A 14 -9.41 32.72 -0.26
N LEU A 15 -9.39 32.09 0.91
CA LEU A 15 -8.59 30.89 1.17
C LEU A 15 -9.05 29.71 0.31
N THR A 16 -10.36 29.48 0.20
CA THR A 16 -10.91 28.41 -0.65
C THR A 16 -10.53 28.61 -2.12
N ALA A 17 -10.62 29.84 -2.62
CA ALA A 17 -10.22 30.18 -3.98
C ALA A 17 -8.71 30.02 -4.21
N LEU A 18 -7.88 30.31 -3.20
CA LEU A 18 -6.44 30.09 -3.27
C LEU A 18 -6.11 28.59 -3.31
N VAL A 19 -6.73 27.78 -2.43
CA VAL A 19 -6.55 26.33 -2.37
C VAL A 19 -6.91 25.68 -3.70
N ALA A 20 -8.03 26.09 -4.31
CA ALA A 20 -8.49 25.58 -5.60
C ALA A 20 -7.53 25.86 -6.77
N ARG A 21 -6.62 26.84 -6.65
CA ARG A 21 -5.64 27.19 -7.68
C ARG A 21 -4.31 26.47 -7.52
N VAL A 22 -4.08 25.83 -6.38
CA VAL A 22 -2.84 25.07 -6.12
C VAL A 22 -3.06 23.62 -6.59
N PRO A 23 -2.19 23.09 -7.46
CA PRO A 23 -2.31 21.71 -7.95
C PRO A 23 -2.34 20.70 -6.80
N PRO A 24 -3.17 19.63 -6.89
CA PRO A 24 -3.29 18.65 -5.82
C PRO A 24 -1.95 17.96 -5.51
N GLU A 25 -1.06 17.81 -6.49
CA GLU A 25 0.27 17.22 -6.31
C GLU A 25 1.13 18.02 -5.33
N GLN A 26 1.02 19.36 -5.35
CA GLN A 26 1.77 20.23 -4.44
C GLN A 26 1.24 20.14 -3.01
N TRP A 27 -0.09 20.04 -2.84
CA TRP A 27 -0.70 19.77 -1.53
C TRP A 27 -0.28 18.42 -0.97
N LEU A 28 -0.27 17.39 -1.81
CA LEU A 28 0.05 16.03 -1.40
C LEU A 28 1.55 15.83 -1.15
N ALA A 29 2.44 16.59 -1.79
CA ALA A 29 3.88 16.44 -1.67
C ALA A 29 4.39 16.51 -0.22
N GLY A 30 3.79 17.35 0.63
CA GLY A 30 4.13 17.48 2.05
C GLY A 30 3.55 16.40 2.97
N LEU A 31 2.66 15.54 2.46
CA LEU A 31 1.98 14.51 3.25
C LEU A 31 2.66 13.15 3.13
N THR A 32 2.75 12.42 4.25
CA THR A 32 3.13 11.01 4.23
C THR A 32 2.05 10.17 3.53
N PRO A 33 2.40 9.03 2.91
CA PRO A 33 1.43 8.17 2.23
C PRO A 33 0.20 7.80 3.09
N GLU A 34 0.40 7.56 4.38
CA GLU A 34 -0.66 7.22 5.32
C GLU A 34 -1.65 8.39 5.50
N ARG A 35 -1.12 9.62 5.53
CA ARG A 35 -1.94 10.83 5.65
C ARG A 35 -2.68 11.15 4.37
N ARG A 36 -2.12 10.80 3.20
CA ARG A 36 -2.80 10.92 1.89
C ARG A 36 -3.99 9.97 1.76
N LEU A 37 -3.88 8.77 2.33
CA LEU A 37 -4.93 7.75 2.30
C LEU A 37 -5.86 7.81 3.53
N ALA A 38 -5.63 8.74 4.45
CA ALA A 38 -6.47 8.92 5.63
C ALA A 38 -7.88 9.36 5.20
N GLY A 39 -8.91 8.68 5.73
CA GLY A 39 -10.31 8.91 5.35
C GLY A 39 -10.79 8.16 4.11
N LEU A 40 -9.88 7.52 3.35
CA LEU A 40 -10.28 6.60 2.26
C LEU A 40 -10.59 5.21 2.80
N ALA A 41 -11.73 4.67 2.39
CA ALA A 41 -12.08 3.27 2.60
C ALA A 41 -11.10 2.34 1.85
N PRO A 42 -10.85 1.11 2.32
CA PRO A 42 -9.92 0.18 1.68
C PRO A 42 -10.17 -0.01 0.17
N GLU A 43 -11.43 -0.08 -0.24
CA GLU A 43 -11.85 -0.23 -1.64
C GLU A 43 -11.43 0.97 -2.49
N GLN A 44 -11.53 2.19 -1.93
CA GLN A 44 -11.11 3.41 -2.60
C GLN A 44 -9.59 3.51 -2.73
N ARG A 45 -8.83 2.88 -1.82
CA ARG A 45 -7.36 2.82 -1.91
C ARG A 45 -6.89 1.88 -3.02
N LEU A 46 -7.70 0.87 -3.35
CA LEU A 46 -7.43 -0.07 -4.43
C LEU A 46 -8.02 0.41 -5.78
N ALA A 47 -8.89 1.41 -5.75
CA ALA A 47 -9.47 1.98 -6.97
C ALA A 47 -8.36 2.51 -7.90
N GLY A 48 -8.39 2.09 -9.16
CA GLY A 48 -7.40 2.46 -10.17
C GLY A 48 -6.15 1.57 -10.22
N LEU A 49 -6.00 0.59 -9.32
CA LEU A 49 -4.99 -0.45 -9.46
C LEU A 49 -5.43 -1.50 -10.48
N THR A 50 -4.48 -2.00 -11.26
CA THR A 50 -4.71 -3.21 -12.07
C THR A 50 -4.76 -4.44 -11.18
N GLU A 51 -5.37 -5.52 -11.65
CA GLU A 51 -5.40 -6.80 -10.93
C GLU A 51 -4.00 -7.25 -10.51
N ALA A 52 -3.02 -7.16 -11.42
CA ALA A 52 -1.64 -7.50 -11.14
C ALA A 52 -1.03 -6.67 -10.00
N GLN A 53 -1.35 -5.38 -9.92
CA GLN A 53 -0.90 -4.49 -8.83
C GLN A 53 -1.60 -4.83 -7.52
N ALA A 54 -2.90 -5.15 -7.56
CA ALA A 54 -3.66 -5.57 -6.39
C ALA A 54 -3.13 -6.91 -5.82
N VAL A 55 -2.77 -7.87 -6.69
CA VAL A 55 -2.14 -9.12 -6.27
C VAL A 55 -0.82 -8.86 -5.55
N LEU A 56 -0.01 -7.91 -6.02
CA LEU A 56 1.24 -7.55 -5.34
C LEU A 56 1.03 -6.89 -3.98
N ALA A 57 -0.14 -6.30 -3.70
CA ALA A 57 -0.47 -5.79 -2.38
C ALA A 57 -0.80 -6.91 -1.37
N LEU A 58 -1.03 -8.15 -1.84
CA LEU A 58 -1.38 -9.26 -0.95
C LEU A 58 -0.22 -9.66 -0.03
N PRO A 59 -0.54 -10.12 1.21
CA PRO A 59 0.45 -10.72 2.10
C PRO A 59 1.07 -11.99 1.50
N ASP A 60 2.31 -12.29 1.89
CA ASP A 60 3.04 -13.48 1.40
C ASP A 60 2.30 -14.80 1.68
N ALA A 61 1.53 -14.87 2.76
CA ALA A 61 0.71 -16.05 3.07
C ALA A 61 -0.38 -16.30 2.02
N MET A 62 -1.06 -15.24 1.59
CA MET A 62 -2.09 -15.32 0.54
C MET A 62 -1.47 -15.61 -0.82
N LEU A 63 -0.32 -14.99 -1.12
CA LEU A 63 0.42 -15.25 -2.36
C LEU A 63 0.83 -16.73 -2.51
N ARG A 64 1.12 -17.42 -1.40
CA ARG A 64 1.41 -18.88 -1.42
C ARG A 64 0.16 -19.74 -1.62
N ALA A 65 -1.02 -19.23 -1.27
CA ALA A 65 -2.28 -19.94 -1.42
C ALA A 65 -2.85 -19.80 -2.84
N LEU A 66 -2.39 -18.81 -3.62
CA LEU A 66 -2.75 -18.67 -5.03
C LEU A 66 -2.22 -19.86 -5.85
N SER A 67 -3.02 -20.31 -6.82
CA SER A 67 -2.62 -21.40 -7.71
C SER A 67 -1.50 -20.96 -8.65
N ALA A 68 -0.61 -21.90 -9.00
CA ALA A 68 0.46 -21.65 -9.95
C ALA A 68 -0.08 -21.29 -11.35
N GLU A 69 -1.25 -21.83 -11.72
CA GLU A 69 -1.94 -21.54 -12.97
C GLU A 69 -2.40 -20.07 -13.03
N TYR A 70 -3.03 -19.57 -11.96
CA TYR A 70 -3.42 -18.15 -11.88
C TYR A 70 -2.19 -17.23 -11.91
N ILE A 71 -1.12 -17.57 -11.20
CA ILE A 71 0.12 -16.79 -11.28
C ILE A 71 0.67 -16.80 -12.71
N GLY A 72 0.49 -17.89 -13.46
CA GLY A 72 0.91 -18.03 -14.85
C GLY A 72 0.20 -17.10 -15.84
N THR A 73 -1.02 -16.64 -15.53
CA THR A 73 -1.77 -15.70 -16.39
C THR A 73 -1.37 -14.23 -16.17
N LEU A 74 -0.72 -13.92 -15.05
CA LEU A 74 -0.28 -12.56 -14.73
C LEU A 74 0.92 -12.11 -15.60
N PRO A 75 1.16 -10.79 -15.75
CA PRO A 75 2.35 -10.30 -16.45
C PRO A 75 3.66 -10.85 -15.89
N ARG A 76 4.66 -11.04 -16.77
CA ARG A 76 5.97 -11.63 -16.39
C ARG A 76 6.67 -10.88 -15.25
N GLU A 77 6.56 -9.55 -15.23
CA GLU A 77 7.12 -8.72 -14.17
C GLU A 77 6.47 -9.01 -12.81
N THR A 78 5.15 -9.16 -12.79
CA THR A 78 4.37 -9.52 -11.61
C THR A 78 4.75 -10.92 -11.11
N GLN A 79 4.86 -11.89 -12.02
CA GLN A 79 5.31 -13.25 -11.69
C GLN A 79 6.69 -13.23 -11.01
N ALA A 80 7.66 -12.50 -11.60
CA ALA A 80 9.00 -12.39 -11.06
C ALA A 80 9.02 -11.74 -9.67
N ALA A 81 8.22 -10.69 -9.47
CA ALA A 81 8.09 -10.03 -8.17
C ALA A 81 7.51 -10.97 -7.09
N ILE A 82 6.49 -11.76 -7.41
CA ILE A 82 5.90 -12.76 -6.51
C ILE A 82 6.96 -13.82 -6.16
N GLN A 83 7.65 -14.38 -7.15
CA GLN A 83 8.67 -15.40 -6.93
C GLN A 83 9.82 -14.89 -6.05
N LYS A 84 10.27 -13.64 -6.27
CA LYS A 84 11.32 -13.00 -5.46
C LYS A 84 10.90 -12.89 -3.99
N ARG A 85 9.66 -12.47 -3.72
CA ARG A 85 9.13 -12.38 -2.34
C ARG A 85 9.04 -13.74 -1.67
N LEU A 86 8.47 -14.73 -2.36
CA LEU A 86 8.33 -16.08 -1.81
C LEU A 86 9.69 -16.76 -1.57
N GLY A 87 10.66 -16.55 -2.47
CA GLY A 87 12.03 -17.03 -2.31
C GLY A 87 12.78 -16.37 -1.14
N ALA A 88 12.62 -15.06 -0.95
CA ALA A 88 13.22 -14.34 0.18
C ALA A 88 12.62 -14.78 1.53
N ALA A 89 11.31 -15.01 1.58
CA ALA A 89 10.64 -15.47 2.79
C ALA A 89 11.07 -16.89 3.21
N SER A 90 11.34 -17.78 2.24
CA SER A 90 11.87 -19.12 2.51
C SER A 90 13.27 -19.10 3.11
N ARG A 91 14.11 -18.13 2.73
CA ARG A 91 15.48 -17.96 3.29
C ARG A 91 15.49 -17.47 4.73
N ARG A 92 14.41 -16.85 5.21
CA ARG A 92 14.28 -16.37 6.59
C ARG A 92 13.87 -17.46 7.58
N ARG A 93 13.55 -18.68 7.12
CA ARG A 93 13.21 -19.80 8.00
C ARG A 93 14.52 -20.40 8.54
N PRO A 94 14.86 -20.23 9.83
CA PRO A 94 16.10 -20.78 10.35
C PRO A 94 16.07 -22.30 10.19
N ALA A 95 17.17 -22.86 9.68
CA ALA A 95 17.37 -24.29 9.60
C ALA A 95 17.08 -24.88 10.99
N ARG A 96 16.00 -25.67 11.11
CA ARG A 96 15.75 -26.44 12.33
C ARG A 96 17.00 -27.28 12.57
N ARG A 97 17.74 -26.87 13.60
CA ARG A 97 18.91 -27.55 14.13
C ARG A 97 18.52 -29.01 14.28
N ARG A 98 19.10 -29.89 13.45
CA ARG A 98 18.99 -31.33 13.64
C ARG A 98 19.72 -31.62 14.95
N GLU A 99 18.95 -31.85 16.01
CA GLU A 99 19.49 -32.28 17.28
C GLU A 99 20.14 -33.65 17.07
N PRO A 100 21.44 -33.81 17.37
CA PRO A 100 22.06 -35.12 17.31
C PRO A 100 21.45 -35.97 18.41
N ARG A 101 20.82 -37.08 18.02
CA ARG A 101 20.45 -38.16 18.95
C ARG A 101 21.71 -38.57 19.72
N SER A 102 21.73 -38.29 21.02
CA SER A 102 22.74 -38.83 21.94
C SER A 102 22.70 -40.36 21.89
N PRO A 103 23.84 -41.06 21.84
CA PRO A 103 23.87 -42.50 21.98
C PRO A 103 23.66 -42.86 23.45
N SER A 104 22.67 -43.69 23.72
CA SER A 104 22.43 -44.29 25.04
C SER A 104 23.65 -45.13 25.45
N ARG A 105 24.08 -44.96 26.69
CA ARG A 105 25.17 -45.71 27.32
C ARG A 105 24.61 -46.88 28.13
#